data_AF-A0A8T3QJC5-F1
#
_entry.id   AF-A0A8T3QJC5-F1
#
_cell.length_a   1.000
_cell.length_b   1.000
_cell.length_c   1.000
_cell.angle_alpha   90.00
_cell.angle_beta   90.00
_cell.angle_gamma   90.00
#
_symmetry.space_group_name_H-M   'P 1'
#
loop_
_entity.id
_entity.type
_entity.pdbx_description
1 polymer ?
#
loop_
_entity_poly.entity_id
_entity_poly.type
_entity_poly.pdbx_seq_one_letter_code
_entity_poly.pdbx_strand_id
1 'polypeptide(L)'
;MDSTVLLPGLTSLLALGFSLALFDQWRERRGGFQLVWGLGMLFYGIAAGCEALAAVGGWNEGLYRTWYLAGAVWTAGWLGLGTAFLLGRTRFGYTFALCLVLAGVFTLLTQRRFEYPGTGSAHVLYLVAALVLAFAVAVETYFQNERWPVLAAGAVVGATVLSVVLMLSVGLPAPGYALDPRTGMPVGDLFPGTIRLLTPFLNITGAFALILGAVFSTYMFMPKKRVLAYSLDPNQSGDVFLFNLLIAPVAIAVNLVASLPGTVRALVSGRIHSRVPATILIAVGAFIPTITDSLNRFGSTELFQAGKFLGVLFLFAGFLVSIEVFREIRIPFTAIQLSRPRRESASAIRLATSQRLSEGPTEVAPGS
;
A
#
# COMPACT_ATOMS: atom_id res chain seq x y z
N MET A 1 0.94 32.33 3.91
CA MET A 1 0.79 31.45 2.72
C MET A 1 -0.55 30.77 2.84
N ASP A 2 -1.35 30.77 1.79
CA ASP A 2 -2.67 30.12 1.81
C ASP A 2 -2.53 28.61 2.06
N SER A 3 -3.46 28.06 2.84
CA SER A 3 -3.51 26.62 3.18
C SER A 3 -3.55 25.73 1.93
N THR A 4 -4.15 26.24 0.85
CA THR A 4 -4.27 25.63 -0.48
C THR A 4 -2.93 25.45 -1.20
N VAL A 5 -1.91 26.26 -0.89
CA VAL A 5 -0.55 26.13 -1.41
C VAL A 5 0.32 25.33 -0.44
N LEU A 6 0.22 25.66 0.85
CA LEU A 6 1.11 25.12 1.88
C LEU A 6 0.92 23.61 2.06
N LEU A 7 -0.32 23.12 2.19
CA LEU A 7 -0.57 21.71 2.46
C LEU A 7 -0.16 20.80 1.28
N PRO A 8 -0.55 21.06 0.01
CA PRO A 8 -0.08 20.25 -1.10
C PRO A 8 1.44 20.35 -1.29
N GLY A 9 2.04 21.53 -1.06
CA GLY A 9 3.49 21.71 -1.12
C GLY A 9 4.24 20.86 -0.08
N LEU A 10 3.81 20.92 1.18
CA LEU A 10 4.39 20.07 2.25
C LEU A 10 4.16 18.59 1.98
N THR A 11 2.99 18.22 1.48
CA THR A 11 2.68 16.83 1.09
C THR A 11 3.61 16.36 -0.02
N SER A 12 3.86 17.20 -1.04
CA SER A 12 4.77 16.90 -2.14
C SER A 12 6.20 16.70 -1.64
N LEU A 13 6.72 17.65 -0.86
CA LEU A 13 8.07 17.57 -0.30
C LEU A 13 8.25 16.33 0.57
N LEU A 14 7.27 16.01 1.41
CA LEU A 14 7.30 14.84 2.29
C LEU A 14 7.28 13.53 1.48
N ALA A 15 6.40 13.43 0.47
CA ALA A 15 6.30 12.26 -0.39
C ALA A 15 7.57 12.06 -1.24
N LEU A 16 8.16 13.13 -1.76
CA LEU A 16 9.44 13.08 -2.49
C LEU A 16 10.59 12.68 -1.56
N GLY A 17 10.67 13.25 -0.36
CA GLY A 17 11.66 12.84 0.65
C GLY A 17 11.53 11.37 1.02
N PHE A 18 10.30 10.88 1.21
CA PHE A 18 10.04 9.47 1.47
C PHE A 18 10.41 8.58 0.27
N SER A 19 10.07 9.00 -0.96
CA SER A 19 10.46 8.31 -2.19
C SER A 19 11.99 8.15 -2.30
N LEU A 20 12.74 9.22 -2.05
CA LEU A 20 14.21 9.18 -2.04
C LEU A 20 14.75 8.21 -0.99
N ALA A 21 14.18 8.19 0.22
CA ALA A 21 14.58 7.26 1.27
C ALA A 21 14.30 5.79 0.88
N LEU A 22 13.20 5.52 0.18
CA LEU A 22 12.90 4.18 -0.36
C LEU A 22 13.87 3.77 -1.47
N PHE A 23 14.22 4.67 -2.38
CA PHE A 23 15.20 4.38 -3.44
C PHE A 23 16.60 4.15 -2.89
N ASP A 24 17.01 4.92 -1.88
CA ASP A 24 18.28 4.72 -1.19
C ASP A 24 18.32 3.33 -0.53
N GLN A 25 17.25 2.97 0.19
CA GLN A 25 17.12 1.65 0.81
C GLN A 25 17.11 0.52 -0.24
N TRP A 26 16.48 0.73 -1.40
CA TRP A 26 16.48 -0.22 -2.51
C TRP A 26 17.87 -0.40 -3.11
N ARG A 27 18.66 0.66 -3.27
CA ARG A 27 20.02 0.58 -3.81
C ARG A 27 20.90 -0.36 -2.97
N GLU A 28 20.73 -0.34 -1.65
CA GLU A 28 21.49 -1.16 -0.71
C GLU A 28 20.94 -2.60 -0.61
N ARG A 29 19.63 -2.77 -0.42
CA ARG A 29 19.02 -4.07 -0.11
C ARG A 29 18.51 -4.82 -1.33
N ARG A 30 18.32 -4.12 -2.46
CA ARG A 30 17.79 -4.62 -3.73
C ARG A 30 16.42 -5.32 -3.60
N GLY A 31 15.61 -4.95 -2.61
CA GLY A 31 14.27 -5.49 -2.44
C GLY A 31 13.28 -4.90 -3.44
N GLY A 32 12.64 -5.72 -4.27
CA GLY A 32 11.73 -5.25 -5.34
C GLY A 32 10.59 -4.35 -4.84
N PHE A 33 10.03 -4.65 -3.67
CA PHE A 33 8.95 -3.83 -3.08
C PHE A 33 9.38 -2.39 -2.75
N GLN A 34 10.65 -2.16 -2.40
CA GLN A 34 11.17 -0.83 -2.05
C GLN A 34 11.21 0.07 -3.27
N LEU A 35 11.66 -0.45 -4.42
CA LEU A 35 11.65 0.26 -5.69
C LEU A 35 10.23 0.66 -6.09
N VAL A 36 9.31 -0.30 -6.01
CA VAL A 36 7.91 -0.12 -6.42
C VAL A 36 7.19 0.89 -5.52
N TRP A 37 7.36 0.82 -4.20
CA TRP A 37 6.84 1.84 -3.29
C TRP A 37 7.52 3.19 -3.49
N GLY A 38 8.82 3.23 -3.79
CA GLY A 38 9.54 4.46 -4.13
C GLY A 38 8.93 5.17 -5.34
N LEU A 39 8.59 4.41 -6.38
CA LEU A 39 7.89 4.93 -7.57
C LEU A 39 6.46 5.40 -7.23
N GLY A 40 5.71 4.63 -6.43
CA GLY A 40 4.39 5.05 -5.97
C GLY A 40 4.42 6.37 -5.19
N MET A 41 5.40 6.55 -4.30
CA MET A 41 5.60 7.79 -3.54
C MET A 41 6.11 8.94 -4.41
N LEU A 42 6.91 8.66 -5.44
CA LEU A 42 7.31 9.65 -6.43
C LEU A 42 6.07 10.22 -7.16
N PHE A 43 5.17 9.35 -7.64
CA PHE A 43 3.94 9.78 -8.30
C PHE A 43 3.02 10.57 -7.36
N TYR A 44 2.92 10.14 -6.11
CA TYR A 44 2.20 10.89 -5.07
C TYR A 44 2.78 12.31 -4.92
N GLY A 45 4.11 12.41 -4.80
CA GLY A 45 4.81 13.68 -4.66
C GLY A 45 4.62 14.59 -5.87
N ILE A 46 4.70 14.05 -7.09
CA ILE A 46 4.46 14.79 -8.33
C ILE A 46 3.02 15.33 -8.39
N ALA A 47 2.04 14.50 -8.04
CA ALA A 47 0.63 14.90 -8.06
C ALA A 47 0.33 16.03 -7.06
N ALA A 48 0.79 15.89 -5.81
CA ALA A 48 0.67 16.94 -4.79
C ALA A 48 1.44 18.21 -5.19
N GLY A 49 2.57 18.07 -5.87
CA GLY A 49 3.34 19.20 -6.41
C GLY A 49 2.57 19.94 -7.51
N CYS A 50 1.87 19.23 -8.39
CA CYS A 50 1.02 19.85 -9.41
C CYS A 50 -0.09 20.69 -8.78
N GLU A 51 -0.71 20.21 -7.70
CA GLU A 51 -1.72 20.97 -6.96
C GLU A 51 -1.13 22.23 -6.31
N ALA A 52 0.06 22.12 -5.69
CA ALA A 52 0.74 23.27 -5.10
C ALA A 52 1.10 24.34 -6.15
N LEU A 53 1.62 23.92 -7.30
CA LEU A 53 1.97 24.81 -8.41
C LEU A 53 0.71 25.45 -9.01
N ALA A 54 -0.37 24.69 -9.17
CA ALA A 54 -1.64 25.21 -9.65
C ALA A 54 -2.29 26.19 -8.66
N ALA A 55 -2.12 25.98 -7.36
CA ALA A 55 -2.60 26.91 -6.33
C ALA A 55 -1.86 28.26 -6.36
N VAL A 56 -0.60 28.30 -6.84
CA VAL A 56 0.18 29.54 -6.99
C VAL A 56 -0.06 30.21 -8.34
N GLY A 57 0.02 29.45 -9.44
CA GLY A 57 0.07 29.96 -10.81
C GLY A 57 -1.18 29.72 -11.64
N GLY A 58 -2.21 29.07 -11.07
CA GLY A 58 -3.37 28.58 -11.80
C GLY A 58 -3.13 27.24 -12.51
N TRP A 59 -4.22 26.56 -12.86
CA TRP A 59 -4.16 25.35 -13.65
C TRP A 59 -3.81 25.64 -15.11
N ASN A 60 -3.08 24.72 -15.71
CA ASN A 60 -2.86 24.65 -17.14
C ASN A 60 -2.91 23.17 -17.57
N GLU A 61 -2.96 22.95 -18.88
CA GLU A 61 -3.07 21.61 -19.46
C GLU A 61 -1.95 20.66 -19.01
N GLY A 62 -0.71 21.14 -18.93
CA GLY A 62 0.44 20.32 -18.52
C GLY A 62 0.33 19.84 -17.08
N LEU A 63 0.00 20.75 -16.16
CA LEU A 63 -0.24 20.42 -14.75
C LEU A 63 -1.42 19.46 -14.60
N TYR A 64 -2.51 19.70 -15.33
CA TYR A 64 -3.72 18.90 -15.28
C TYR A 64 -3.50 17.45 -15.75
N ARG A 65 -2.82 17.25 -16.88
CA ARG A 65 -2.47 15.91 -17.39
C ARG A 65 -1.51 15.17 -16.47
N THR A 66 -0.50 15.87 -15.95
CA THR A 66 0.50 15.29 -15.03
C THR A 66 -0.15 14.88 -13.72
N TRP A 67 -0.99 15.74 -13.14
CA TRP A 67 -1.77 15.43 -11.95
C TRP A 67 -2.67 14.22 -12.16
N TYR A 68 -3.38 14.18 -13.30
CA TYR A 68 -4.30 13.09 -13.58
C TYR A 68 -3.58 11.74 -13.67
N LEU A 69 -2.49 11.68 -14.44
CA LEU A 69 -1.71 10.46 -14.58
C LEU A 69 -1.06 10.04 -13.25
N ALA A 70 -0.27 10.93 -12.64
CA ALA A 70 0.48 10.59 -11.45
C ALA A 70 -0.43 10.32 -10.25
N GLY A 71 -1.38 11.21 -9.98
CA GLY A 71 -2.24 11.15 -8.81
C GLY A 71 -3.45 10.23 -9.01
N ALA A 72 -4.27 10.54 -10.01
CA ALA A 72 -5.55 9.85 -10.18
C ALA A 72 -5.40 8.41 -10.72
N VAL A 73 -4.37 8.12 -11.52
CA VAL A 73 -4.22 6.82 -12.19
C VAL A 73 -3.13 5.95 -11.56
N TRP A 74 -1.90 6.47 -11.35
CA TRP A 74 -0.75 5.61 -11.04
C TRP A 74 -0.53 5.34 -9.55
N THR A 75 -0.70 6.34 -8.69
CA THR A 75 -0.23 6.30 -7.29
C THR A 75 -0.70 5.06 -6.53
N ALA A 76 -2.00 4.79 -6.48
CA ALA A 76 -2.53 3.67 -5.70
C ALA A 76 -2.12 2.31 -6.30
N GLY A 77 -2.15 2.17 -7.63
CA GLY A 77 -1.74 0.95 -8.32
C GLY A 77 -0.29 0.57 -8.04
N TRP A 78 0.62 1.54 -8.10
CA TRP A 78 2.05 1.32 -7.78
C TRP A 78 2.27 1.05 -6.29
N LEU A 79 1.59 1.77 -5.39
CA LEU A 79 1.72 1.50 -3.95
C LEU A 79 1.20 0.09 -3.58
N GLY A 80 0.08 -0.34 -4.15
CA GLY A 80 -0.44 -1.70 -3.94
C GLY A 80 0.42 -2.78 -4.60
N LEU A 81 1.05 -2.50 -5.74
CA LEU A 81 2.02 -3.41 -6.35
C LEU A 81 3.21 -3.67 -5.41
N GLY A 82 3.66 -2.67 -4.65
CA GLY A 82 4.75 -2.88 -3.69
C GLY A 82 4.35 -3.90 -2.59
N THR A 83 3.08 -3.92 -2.19
CA THR A 83 2.53 -4.97 -1.30
C THR A 83 2.55 -6.35 -1.95
N ALA A 84 2.26 -6.44 -3.25
CA ALA A 84 2.37 -7.70 -3.98
C ALA A 84 3.80 -8.26 -3.96
N PHE A 85 4.81 -7.41 -4.17
CA PHE A 85 6.22 -7.81 -4.05
C PHE A 85 6.64 -8.14 -2.62
N LEU A 86 6.11 -7.43 -1.62
CA LEU A 86 6.39 -7.70 -0.21
C LEU A 86 5.87 -9.08 0.21
N LEU A 87 4.65 -9.42 -0.23
CA LEU A 87 3.94 -10.65 0.17
C LEU A 87 4.02 -11.75 -0.90
N GLY A 88 4.92 -11.60 -1.88
CA GLY A 88 5.07 -12.49 -3.04
C GLY A 88 5.27 -13.96 -2.70
N ARG A 89 5.90 -14.25 -1.56
CA ARG A 89 6.19 -15.62 -1.09
C ARG A 89 5.11 -16.22 -0.21
N THR A 90 3.95 -15.54 -0.12
CA THR A 90 2.84 -15.94 0.75
C THR A 90 1.61 -16.25 -0.08
N ARG A 91 0.57 -16.81 0.56
CA ARG A 91 -0.74 -17.05 -0.08
C ARG A 91 -1.53 -15.77 -0.36
N PHE A 92 -0.95 -14.60 -0.13
CA PHE A 92 -1.59 -13.30 -0.42
C PHE A 92 -1.96 -13.13 -1.90
N GLY A 93 -1.34 -13.88 -2.82
CA GLY A 93 -1.73 -13.86 -4.22
C GLY A 93 -3.21 -14.17 -4.48
N TYR A 94 -3.89 -15.00 -3.65
CA TYR A 94 -5.34 -15.18 -3.75
C TYR A 94 -6.12 -13.91 -3.39
N THR A 95 -5.68 -13.21 -2.34
CA THR A 95 -6.25 -11.91 -1.94
C THR A 95 -6.03 -10.89 -3.04
N PHE A 96 -4.84 -10.87 -3.65
CA PHE A 96 -4.53 -9.97 -4.76
C PHE A 96 -5.37 -10.29 -6.02
N ALA A 97 -5.59 -11.57 -6.33
CA ALA A 97 -6.51 -11.99 -7.38
C ALA A 97 -7.94 -11.50 -7.12
N LEU A 98 -8.42 -11.58 -5.88
CA LEU A 98 -9.71 -10.98 -5.50
C LEU A 98 -9.71 -9.46 -5.72
N CYS A 99 -8.64 -8.74 -5.36
CA CYS A 99 -8.52 -7.31 -5.62
C CYS A 99 -8.64 -6.98 -7.12
N LEU A 100 -8.05 -7.80 -7.99
CA LEU A 100 -8.14 -7.65 -9.45
C LEU A 100 -9.57 -7.91 -9.96
N VAL A 101 -10.26 -8.95 -9.49
CA VAL A 101 -11.67 -9.20 -9.82
C VAL A 101 -12.52 -8.00 -9.42
N LEU A 102 -12.36 -7.50 -8.19
CA LEU A 102 -13.08 -6.33 -7.71
C LEU A 102 -12.77 -5.11 -8.57
N ALA A 103 -11.52 -4.88 -8.96
CA ALA A 103 -11.16 -3.79 -9.85
C ALA A 103 -11.88 -3.87 -11.21
N GLY A 104 -11.93 -5.06 -11.84
CA GLY A 104 -12.69 -5.27 -13.07
C GLY A 104 -14.19 -4.99 -12.90
N VAL A 105 -14.80 -5.54 -11.85
CA VAL A 105 -16.22 -5.37 -11.55
C VAL A 105 -16.56 -3.90 -11.28
N PHE A 106 -15.81 -3.23 -10.40
CA PHE A 106 -16.06 -1.83 -10.09
C PHE A 106 -15.79 -0.92 -11.28
N THR A 107 -14.81 -1.23 -12.14
CA THR A 107 -14.61 -0.47 -13.39
C THR A 107 -15.84 -0.56 -14.30
N LEU A 108 -16.43 -1.76 -14.43
CA LEU A 108 -17.70 -1.93 -15.14
C LEU A 108 -18.84 -1.15 -14.48
N LEU A 109 -18.98 -1.24 -13.14
CA LEU A 109 -20.02 -0.54 -12.39
C LEU A 109 -19.88 0.98 -12.47
N THR A 110 -18.66 1.51 -12.42
CA THR A 110 -18.37 2.93 -12.62
C THR A 110 -18.86 3.38 -13.99
N GLN A 111 -18.57 2.62 -15.06
CA GLN A 111 -19.10 2.95 -16.38
C GLN A 111 -20.63 2.91 -16.42
N ARG A 112 -21.25 1.90 -15.81
CA ARG A 112 -22.72 1.79 -15.74
C ARG A 112 -23.37 2.93 -14.96
N ARG A 113 -22.67 3.47 -13.96
CA ARG A 113 -23.21 4.53 -13.08
C ARG A 113 -23.05 5.93 -13.66
N PHE A 114 -21.93 6.20 -14.34
CA PHE A 114 -21.54 7.54 -14.77
C PHE A 114 -21.52 7.73 -16.29
N GLU A 115 -21.65 6.65 -17.06
CA GLU A 115 -21.77 6.68 -18.53
C GLU A 115 -20.70 7.55 -19.20
N TYR A 116 -19.42 7.30 -18.90
CA TYR A 116 -18.36 8.16 -19.41
C TYR A 116 -18.31 8.16 -20.95
N PRO A 117 -18.20 9.35 -21.56
CA PRO A 117 -18.17 9.49 -23.01
C PRO A 117 -16.88 8.91 -23.58
N GLY A 118 -16.94 8.37 -24.81
CA GLY A 118 -15.76 7.83 -25.49
C GLY A 118 -15.20 6.53 -24.88
N THR A 119 -16.00 5.80 -24.10
CA THR A 119 -15.57 4.53 -23.48
C THR A 119 -15.43 3.38 -24.48
N GLY A 120 -16.33 3.30 -25.47
CA GLY A 120 -16.40 2.14 -26.37
C GLY A 120 -16.48 0.81 -25.58
N SER A 121 -15.68 -0.18 -25.98
CA SER A 121 -15.56 -1.49 -25.32
C SER A 121 -14.59 -1.52 -24.14
N ALA A 122 -13.95 -0.39 -23.76
CA ALA A 122 -12.87 -0.37 -22.77
C ALA A 122 -13.27 -0.96 -21.41
N HIS A 123 -14.49 -0.69 -20.94
CA HIS A 123 -15.00 -1.25 -19.68
C HIS A 123 -15.08 -2.78 -19.68
N VAL A 124 -15.47 -3.40 -20.81
CA VAL A 124 -15.47 -4.86 -20.97
C VAL A 124 -14.04 -5.40 -21.08
N LEU A 125 -13.19 -4.74 -21.87
CA LEU A 125 -11.79 -5.14 -22.02
C LEU A 125 -11.03 -5.11 -20.69
N TYR A 126 -11.26 -4.08 -19.86
CA TYR A 126 -10.66 -3.98 -18.53
C TYR A 126 -11.19 -5.07 -17.59
N LEU A 127 -12.49 -5.39 -17.63
CA LEU A 127 -13.04 -6.52 -16.87
C LEU A 127 -12.40 -7.85 -17.30
N VAL A 128 -12.34 -8.13 -18.60
CA VAL A 128 -11.75 -9.36 -19.12
C VAL A 128 -10.27 -9.45 -18.74
N ALA A 129 -9.51 -8.37 -18.90
CA ALA A 129 -8.11 -8.32 -18.50
C ALA A 129 -7.92 -8.57 -16.99
N ALA A 130 -8.77 -7.98 -16.14
CA ALA A 130 -8.77 -8.24 -14.70
C ALA A 130 -9.04 -9.71 -14.37
N LEU A 131 -10.04 -10.33 -15.00
CA LEU A 131 -10.41 -11.73 -14.76
C LEU A 131 -9.30 -12.69 -15.21
N VAL A 132 -8.73 -12.46 -16.39
CA VAL A 132 -7.61 -13.27 -16.91
C VAL A 132 -6.40 -13.14 -16.00
N LEU A 133 -6.05 -11.93 -15.58
CA LEU A 133 -4.93 -11.70 -14.69
C LEU A 133 -5.17 -12.28 -13.29
N ALA A 134 -6.38 -12.12 -12.75
CA ALA A 134 -6.76 -12.71 -11.46
C ALA A 134 -6.64 -14.23 -11.49
N PHE A 135 -7.12 -14.87 -12.57
CA PHE A 135 -6.97 -16.30 -12.76
C PHE A 135 -5.49 -16.71 -12.84
N ALA A 136 -4.68 -16.02 -13.64
CA ALA A 136 -3.25 -16.30 -13.75
C ALA A 136 -2.52 -16.15 -12.40
N VAL A 137 -2.80 -15.08 -11.65
CA VAL A 137 -2.24 -14.87 -10.30
C VAL A 137 -2.69 -15.98 -9.33
N ALA A 138 -3.96 -16.38 -9.36
CA ALA A 138 -4.47 -17.45 -8.51
C ALA A 138 -3.82 -18.80 -8.83
N VAL A 139 -3.62 -19.11 -10.12
CA VAL A 139 -2.94 -20.33 -10.59
C VAL A 139 -1.47 -20.33 -10.16
N GLU A 140 -0.74 -19.26 -10.39
CA GLU A 140 0.66 -19.15 -9.93
C GLU A 140 0.76 -19.26 -8.40
N THR A 141 -0.20 -18.68 -7.66
CA THR A 141 -0.28 -18.80 -6.20
C THR A 141 -0.56 -20.24 -5.76
N TYR A 142 -1.43 -20.95 -6.47
CA TYR A 142 -1.77 -22.35 -6.20
C TYR A 142 -0.54 -23.26 -6.33
N PHE A 143 0.23 -23.08 -7.39
CA PHE A 143 1.49 -23.80 -7.60
C PHE A 143 2.65 -23.29 -6.74
N GLN A 144 2.42 -22.32 -5.84
CA GLN A 144 3.42 -21.72 -4.96
C GLN A 144 4.60 -21.09 -5.73
N ASN A 145 4.36 -20.65 -6.96
CA ASN A 145 5.36 -19.96 -7.76
C ASN A 145 5.53 -18.52 -7.28
N GLU A 146 6.77 -18.07 -7.15
CA GLU A 146 7.09 -16.68 -6.77
C GLU A 146 6.95 -15.69 -7.94
N ARG A 147 6.36 -16.11 -9.07
CA ARG A 147 6.25 -15.32 -10.31
C ARG A 147 5.02 -14.43 -10.37
N TRP A 148 3.98 -14.71 -9.57
CA TRP A 148 2.74 -13.95 -9.62
C TRP A 148 2.89 -12.42 -9.38
N PRO A 149 3.83 -11.91 -8.55
CA PRO A 149 4.03 -10.47 -8.41
C PRO A 149 4.56 -9.83 -9.69
N VAL A 150 5.30 -10.58 -10.51
CA VAL A 150 5.81 -10.12 -11.81
C VAL A 150 4.67 -10.00 -12.82
N LEU A 151 3.69 -10.91 -12.80
CA LEU A 151 2.47 -10.79 -13.61
C LEU A 151 1.69 -9.52 -13.22
N ALA A 152 1.51 -9.29 -11.92
CA ALA A 152 0.91 -8.06 -11.41
C ALA A 152 1.69 -6.80 -11.84
N ALA A 153 3.03 -6.86 -11.82
CA ALA A 153 3.89 -5.77 -12.27
C ALA A 153 3.70 -5.48 -13.76
N GLY A 154 3.66 -6.52 -14.60
CA GLY A 154 3.40 -6.39 -16.03
C GLY A 154 2.08 -5.68 -16.32
N ALA A 155 1.04 -5.99 -15.55
CA ALA A 155 -0.26 -5.33 -15.69
C ALA A 155 -0.24 -3.87 -15.24
N VAL A 156 0.37 -3.55 -14.10
CA VAL A 156 0.47 -2.16 -13.61
C VAL A 156 1.33 -1.31 -14.55
N VAL A 157 2.49 -1.81 -14.98
CA VAL A 157 3.36 -1.14 -15.96
C VAL A 157 2.65 -0.99 -17.29
N GLY A 158 1.98 -2.04 -17.78
CA GLY A 158 1.19 -2.00 -19.01
C GLY A 158 0.07 -0.97 -18.95
N ALA A 159 -0.67 -0.90 -17.86
CA ALA A 159 -1.71 0.11 -17.63
C ALA A 159 -1.13 1.53 -17.52
N THR A 160 0.03 1.70 -16.87
CA THR A 160 0.76 2.98 -16.85
C THR A 160 1.16 3.41 -18.25
N VAL A 161 1.79 2.55 -19.05
CA VAL A 161 2.15 2.85 -20.44
C VAL A 161 0.91 3.14 -21.29
N LEU A 162 -0.13 2.31 -21.20
CA LEU A 162 -1.39 2.52 -21.90
C LEU A 162 -2.00 3.87 -21.56
N SER A 163 -2.01 4.27 -20.28
CA SER A 163 -2.54 5.56 -19.86
C SER A 163 -1.75 6.74 -20.46
N VAL A 164 -0.43 6.62 -20.60
CA VAL A 164 0.40 7.65 -21.27
C VAL A 164 0.03 7.73 -22.75
N VAL A 165 -0.02 6.59 -23.44
CA VAL A 165 -0.35 6.53 -24.88
C VAL A 165 -1.72 7.14 -25.14
N LEU A 166 -2.73 6.74 -24.35
CA LEU A 166 -4.06 7.31 -24.45
C LEU A 166 -4.06 8.80 -24.14
N MET A 167 -3.35 9.24 -23.09
CA MET A 167 -3.27 10.66 -22.71
C MET A 167 -2.72 11.52 -23.85
N LEU A 168 -1.65 11.07 -24.52
CA LEU A 168 -1.03 11.77 -25.65
C LEU A 168 -1.97 11.85 -26.87
N SER A 169 -2.94 10.95 -26.98
CA SER A 169 -3.91 10.93 -28.09
C SER A 169 -5.13 11.84 -27.88
N VAL A 170 -5.34 12.38 -26.67
CA VAL A 170 -6.51 13.19 -26.34
C VAL A 170 -6.22 14.67 -26.58
N GLY A 171 -7.03 15.34 -27.38
CA GLY A 171 -7.07 16.81 -27.43
C GLY A 171 -8.01 17.35 -26.36
N LEU A 172 -7.55 18.30 -25.54
CA LEU A 172 -8.39 18.92 -24.51
C LEU A 172 -8.91 20.28 -25.02
N PRO A 173 -10.23 20.54 -24.94
CA PRO A 173 -10.76 21.85 -25.29
C PRO A 173 -10.23 22.91 -24.34
N ALA A 174 -10.07 24.14 -24.82
CA ALA A 174 -9.67 25.28 -23.99
C ALA A 174 -10.63 25.42 -22.78
N PRO A 175 -10.12 25.66 -21.56
CA PRO A 175 -8.75 26.09 -21.22
C PRO A 175 -7.72 24.95 -21.04
N GLY A 176 -8.06 23.70 -21.38
CA GLY A 176 -7.17 22.55 -21.28
C GLY A 176 -7.17 21.85 -19.92
N TYR A 177 -8.07 22.24 -19.01
CA TYR A 177 -8.28 21.63 -17.70
C TYR A 177 -9.73 21.82 -17.25
N ALA A 178 -10.21 20.97 -16.33
CA ALA A 178 -11.51 21.10 -15.70
C ALA A 178 -11.40 20.97 -14.18
N LEU A 179 -12.10 21.86 -13.48
CA LEU A 179 -12.19 21.90 -12.02
C LEU A 179 -13.66 21.72 -11.62
N ASP A 180 -13.89 21.06 -10.50
CA ASP A 180 -15.20 21.02 -9.87
C ASP A 180 -15.59 22.44 -9.39
N PRO A 181 -16.74 22.98 -9.83
CA PRO A 181 -17.18 24.32 -9.43
C PRO A 181 -17.36 24.50 -7.92
N ARG A 182 -17.61 23.42 -7.16
CA ARG A 182 -17.85 23.47 -5.71
C ARG A 182 -16.56 23.45 -4.91
N THR A 183 -15.59 22.66 -5.34
CA THR A 183 -14.36 22.39 -4.58
C THR A 183 -13.14 23.09 -5.17
N GLY A 184 -13.20 23.52 -6.44
CA GLY A 184 -12.04 24.04 -7.17
C GLY A 184 -10.97 22.97 -7.46
N MET A 185 -11.24 21.71 -7.13
CA MET A 185 -10.32 20.60 -7.34
C MET A 185 -10.41 20.09 -8.78
N PRO A 186 -9.29 19.64 -9.38
CA PRO A 186 -9.30 19.08 -10.72
C PRO A 186 -10.17 17.82 -10.81
N VAL A 187 -10.96 17.74 -11.89
CA VAL A 187 -11.85 16.61 -12.20
C VAL A 187 -11.49 15.99 -13.53
N GLY A 188 -11.73 14.70 -13.72
CA GLY A 188 -11.37 13.99 -14.96
C GLY A 188 -12.32 14.20 -16.15
N ASP A 189 -13.20 15.19 -16.12
CA ASP A 189 -14.34 15.29 -17.05
C ASP A 189 -13.95 15.59 -18.49
N LEU A 190 -12.78 16.20 -18.73
CA LEU A 190 -12.28 16.40 -20.09
C LEU A 190 -11.70 15.14 -20.73
N PHE A 191 -11.43 14.10 -19.95
CA PHE A 191 -10.83 12.87 -20.47
C PHE A 191 -11.92 11.89 -20.95
N PRO A 192 -11.65 11.13 -22.03
CA PRO A 192 -12.54 10.06 -22.46
C PRO A 192 -12.55 8.92 -21.43
N GLY A 193 -13.64 8.17 -21.42
CA GLY A 193 -13.85 7.02 -20.53
C GLY A 193 -12.77 5.94 -20.65
N THR A 194 -12.11 5.81 -21.80
CA THR A 194 -10.96 4.91 -21.99
C THR A 194 -9.83 5.17 -20.99
N ILE A 195 -9.54 6.43 -20.67
CA ILE A 195 -8.54 6.80 -19.67
C ILE A 195 -9.18 6.84 -18.28
N ARG A 196 -10.37 7.41 -18.15
CA ARG A 196 -11.04 7.57 -16.85
C ARG A 196 -11.27 6.25 -16.12
N LEU A 197 -11.52 5.18 -16.86
CA LEU A 197 -11.72 3.86 -16.29
C LEU A 197 -10.43 3.16 -15.84
N LEU A 198 -9.24 3.66 -16.20
CA LEU A 198 -7.97 3.17 -15.63
C LEU A 198 -7.81 3.60 -14.17
N THR A 199 -8.41 4.73 -13.77
CA THR A 199 -8.43 5.19 -12.37
C THR A 199 -9.07 4.17 -11.43
N PRO A 200 -10.35 3.76 -11.56
CA PRO A 200 -10.92 2.74 -10.68
C PRO A 200 -10.20 1.39 -10.84
N PHE A 201 -9.75 1.03 -12.04
CA PHE A 201 -9.03 -0.23 -12.26
C PHE A 201 -7.76 -0.34 -11.41
N LEU A 202 -6.88 0.67 -11.47
CA LEU A 202 -5.64 0.68 -10.70
C LEU A 202 -5.86 1.02 -9.22
N ASN A 203 -6.75 1.96 -8.92
CA ASN A 203 -6.95 2.42 -7.55
C ASN A 203 -7.63 1.38 -6.68
N ILE A 204 -8.58 0.62 -7.23
CA ILE A 204 -9.26 -0.44 -6.46
C ILE A 204 -8.30 -1.59 -6.20
N THR A 205 -7.59 -2.05 -7.24
CA THR A 205 -6.55 -3.08 -7.06
C THR A 205 -5.54 -2.62 -5.99
N GLY A 206 -5.04 -1.40 -6.13
CA GLY A 206 -4.00 -0.83 -5.28
C GLY A 206 -4.43 -0.61 -3.84
N ALA A 207 -5.56 0.07 -3.62
CA ALA A 207 -6.08 0.40 -2.30
C ALA A 207 -6.47 -0.85 -1.51
N PHE A 208 -7.20 -1.79 -2.13
CA PHE A 208 -7.54 -3.05 -1.47
C PHE A 208 -6.28 -3.88 -1.17
N ALA A 209 -5.30 -3.93 -2.08
CA ALA A 209 -4.03 -4.61 -1.81
C ALA A 209 -3.28 -3.99 -0.62
N LEU A 210 -3.21 -2.67 -0.51
CA LEU A 210 -2.61 -1.98 0.64
C LEU A 210 -3.33 -2.30 1.95
N ILE A 211 -4.65 -2.13 1.97
CA ILE A 211 -5.46 -2.34 3.18
C ILE A 211 -5.40 -3.81 3.61
N LEU A 212 -5.72 -4.74 2.71
CA LEU A 212 -5.74 -6.17 3.01
C LEU A 212 -4.33 -6.70 3.29
N GLY A 213 -3.30 -6.16 2.64
CA GLY A 213 -1.91 -6.52 2.90
C GLY A 213 -1.41 -6.04 4.27
N ALA A 214 -1.84 -4.85 4.71
CA ALA A 214 -1.57 -4.37 6.06
C ALA A 214 -2.26 -5.23 7.13
N VAL A 215 -3.52 -5.60 6.90
CA VAL A 215 -4.26 -6.54 7.77
C VAL A 215 -3.59 -7.92 7.80
N PHE A 216 -3.22 -8.45 6.64
CA PHE A 216 -2.53 -9.73 6.50
C PHE A 216 -1.19 -9.73 7.25
N SER A 217 -0.40 -8.67 7.08
CA SER A 217 0.88 -8.50 7.76
C SER A 217 0.71 -8.42 9.28
N THR A 218 -0.29 -7.66 9.74
CA THR A 218 -0.61 -7.55 11.18
C THR A 218 -1.01 -8.91 11.74
N TYR A 219 -1.89 -9.64 11.06
CA TYR A 219 -2.32 -10.98 11.48
C TYR A 219 -1.16 -11.98 11.56
N MET A 220 -0.17 -11.86 10.67
CA MET A 220 0.98 -12.76 10.64
C MET A 220 1.93 -12.54 11.82
N PHE A 221 2.13 -11.29 12.25
CA PHE A 221 3.10 -10.92 13.31
C PHE A 221 2.50 -10.75 14.70
N MET A 222 1.17 -10.72 14.83
CA MET A 222 0.51 -10.58 16.13
C MET A 222 0.46 -11.91 16.93
N PRO A 223 0.39 -11.86 18.27
CA PRO A 223 0.11 -13.03 19.10
C PRO A 223 -1.23 -13.66 18.71
N LYS A 224 -1.22 -14.94 18.32
CA LYS A 224 -2.42 -15.61 17.80
C LYS A 224 -3.27 -16.18 18.93
N LYS A 225 -4.52 -15.74 19.03
CA LYS A 225 -5.57 -16.39 19.82
C LYS A 225 -6.55 -17.07 18.88
N ARG A 226 -6.50 -18.40 18.80
CA ARG A 226 -7.45 -19.19 18.01
C ARG A 226 -8.66 -19.54 18.88
N VAL A 227 -9.78 -18.86 18.62
CA VAL A 227 -11.08 -19.13 19.26
C VAL A 227 -11.89 -20.10 18.42
N LEU A 228 -11.88 -19.94 17.10
CA LEU A 228 -12.50 -20.86 16.15
C LEU A 228 -11.42 -21.65 15.43
N ALA A 229 -11.43 -22.97 15.61
CA ALA A 229 -10.56 -23.88 14.87
C ALA A 229 -11.13 -24.11 13.46
N TYR A 230 -10.26 -24.10 12.46
CA TYR A 230 -10.58 -24.53 11.10
C TYR A 230 -9.32 -25.12 10.46
N SER A 231 -9.48 -26.06 9.53
CA SER A 231 -8.39 -26.68 8.78
C SER A 231 -8.67 -26.60 7.28
N LEU A 232 -7.69 -26.13 6.51
CA LEU A 232 -7.72 -26.13 5.04
C LEU A 232 -6.77 -27.21 4.48
N ASP A 233 -6.64 -28.33 5.20
CA ASP A 233 -5.93 -29.50 4.70
C ASP A 233 -6.65 -30.02 3.45
N PRO A 234 -5.97 -30.23 2.30
CA PRO A 234 -6.61 -30.82 1.14
C PRO A 234 -6.90 -32.33 1.28
N ASN A 235 -6.33 -33.01 2.28
CA ASN A 235 -6.46 -34.47 2.44
C ASN A 235 -7.65 -34.93 3.31
N GLN A 236 -8.44 -34.00 3.85
CA GLN A 236 -9.65 -34.31 4.63
C GLN A 236 -10.82 -34.70 3.71
N SER A 237 -11.85 -35.32 4.29
CA SER A 237 -13.08 -35.67 3.56
C SER A 237 -13.73 -34.43 2.96
N GLY A 238 -14.32 -34.56 1.77
CA GLY A 238 -14.78 -33.42 0.98
C GLY A 238 -15.85 -32.57 1.66
N ASP A 239 -16.72 -33.20 2.46
CA ASP A 239 -17.73 -32.55 3.30
C ASP A 239 -17.10 -31.70 4.43
N VAL A 240 -16.09 -32.24 5.11
CA VAL A 240 -15.33 -31.55 6.16
C VAL A 240 -14.51 -30.42 5.56
N PHE A 241 -13.92 -30.62 4.38
CA PHE A 241 -13.24 -29.57 3.64
C PHE A 241 -14.19 -28.43 3.25
N LEU A 242 -15.37 -28.75 2.69
CA LEU A 242 -16.36 -27.75 2.29
C LEU A 242 -16.86 -26.94 3.50
N PHE A 243 -17.16 -27.61 4.61
CA PHE A 243 -17.57 -26.96 5.84
C PHE A 243 -16.47 -26.04 6.39
N ASN A 244 -15.22 -26.52 6.43
CA ASN A 244 -14.07 -25.70 6.84
C ASN A 244 -13.86 -24.51 5.90
N LEU A 245 -14.06 -24.68 4.59
CA LEU A 245 -13.95 -23.61 3.60
C LEU A 245 -15.02 -22.54 3.80
N LEU A 246 -16.26 -22.96 4.11
CA LEU A 246 -17.39 -22.06 4.39
C LEU A 246 -17.19 -21.29 5.70
N ILE A 247 -16.69 -21.92 6.76
CA ILE A 247 -16.47 -21.26 8.05
C ILE A 247 -15.16 -20.47 8.10
N ALA A 248 -14.19 -20.76 7.22
CA ALA A 248 -12.86 -20.14 7.24
C ALA A 248 -12.90 -18.60 7.23
N PRO A 249 -13.70 -17.90 6.40
CA PRO A 249 -13.79 -16.43 6.45
C PRO A 249 -14.23 -15.91 7.82
N VAL A 250 -15.23 -16.55 8.43
CA VAL A 250 -15.74 -16.20 9.76
C VAL A 250 -14.71 -16.52 10.84
N ALA A 251 -14.10 -17.70 10.79
CA ALA A 251 -13.08 -18.13 11.74
C ALA A 251 -11.84 -17.23 11.68
N ILE A 252 -11.38 -16.82 10.49
CA ILE A 252 -10.30 -15.85 10.31
C ILE A 252 -10.67 -14.51 10.97
N ALA A 253 -11.87 -13.99 10.69
CA ALA A 253 -12.32 -12.72 11.26
C ALA A 253 -12.42 -12.77 12.79
N VAL A 254 -13.05 -13.80 13.36
CA VAL A 254 -13.19 -13.97 14.81
C VAL A 254 -11.82 -14.14 15.48
N ASN A 255 -10.94 -14.96 14.89
CA ASN A 255 -9.59 -15.16 15.41
C ASN A 255 -8.75 -13.87 15.34
N LEU A 256 -8.92 -13.06 14.29
CA LEU A 256 -8.28 -11.75 14.17
C LEU A 256 -8.73 -10.84 15.32
N VAL A 257 -10.05 -10.67 15.50
CA VAL A 257 -10.62 -9.82 16.55
C VAL A 257 -10.21 -10.31 17.95
N ALA A 258 -10.27 -11.61 18.20
CA ALA A 258 -9.89 -12.19 19.50
C ALA A 258 -8.41 -12.01 19.84
N SER A 259 -7.55 -11.80 18.84
CA SER A 259 -6.11 -11.58 19.00
C SER A 259 -5.75 -10.10 19.24
N LEU A 260 -6.66 -9.16 18.96
CA LEU A 260 -6.41 -7.72 19.13
C LEU A 260 -6.09 -7.31 20.57
N PRO A 261 -6.82 -7.74 21.62
CA PRO A 261 -6.53 -7.32 23.00
C PRO A 261 -5.14 -7.74 23.48
N GLY A 262 -4.72 -8.96 23.12
CA GLY A 262 -3.38 -9.47 23.41
C GLY A 262 -2.30 -8.65 22.70
N THR A 263 -2.57 -8.25 21.46
CA THR A 263 -1.70 -7.38 20.66
C THR A 263 -1.58 -5.99 21.27
N VAL A 264 -2.68 -5.37 21.69
CA VAL A 264 -2.67 -4.05 22.35
C VAL A 264 -1.89 -4.10 23.65
N ARG A 265 -2.14 -5.12 24.50
CA ARG A 265 -1.41 -5.28 25.77
C ARG A 265 0.09 -5.50 25.54
N ALA A 266 0.45 -6.29 24.55
CA ALA A 266 1.85 -6.54 24.23
C ALA A 266 2.53 -5.30 23.59
N LEU A 267 1.79 -4.48 22.84
CA LEU A 267 2.26 -3.22 22.28
C LEU A 267 2.54 -2.20 23.38
N VAL A 268 1.58 -2.00 24.30
CA VAL A 268 1.69 -1.07 25.44
C VAL A 268 2.82 -1.47 26.40
N SER A 269 3.05 -2.78 26.56
CA SER A 269 4.12 -3.28 27.43
C SER A 269 5.51 -3.32 26.79
N GLY A 270 5.66 -2.83 25.54
CA GLY A 270 6.95 -2.81 24.84
C GLY A 270 7.52 -4.19 24.51
N ARG A 271 6.71 -5.26 24.58
CA ARG A 271 7.15 -6.65 24.39
C ARG A 271 7.05 -7.14 22.94
N ILE A 272 6.48 -6.35 22.04
CA ILE A 272 6.35 -6.73 20.62
C ILE A 272 7.53 -6.19 19.82
N HIS A 273 8.05 -7.03 18.92
CA HIS A 273 8.93 -6.61 17.83
C HIS A 273 8.40 -5.32 17.17
N SER A 274 9.28 -4.36 16.95
CA SER A 274 9.02 -3.04 16.34
C SER A 274 8.24 -3.03 15.01
N ARG A 275 8.10 -4.19 14.35
CA ARG A 275 7.35 -4.36 13.10
C ARG A 275 5.86 -4.09 13.25
N VAL A 276 5.25 -4.40 14.40
CA VAL A 276 3.81 -4.21 14.60
C VAL A 276 3.43 -2.74 14.68
N PRO A 277 4.05 -1.89 15.53
CA PRO A 277 3.77 -0.45 15.50
C PRO A 277 4.03 0.20 14.14
N ALA A 278 5.12 -0.17 13.45
CA ALA A 278 5.39 0.31 12.08
C ALA A 278 4.26 -0.06 11.10
N THR A 279 3.79 -1.30 11.13
CA THR A 279 2.69 -1.77 10.27
C THR A 279 1.38 -1.05 10.58
N ILE A 280 1.11 -0.77 11.86
CA ILE A 280 -0.09 -0.01 12.27
C ILE A 280 -0.03 1.43 11.75
N LEU A 281 1.11 2.12 11.88
CA LEU A 281 1.28 3.48 11.35
C LEU A 281 1.10 3.51 9.84
N ILE A 282 1.68 2.54 9.12
CA ILE A 282 1.51 2.40 7.67
C ILE A 282 0.03 2.15 7.30
N ALA A 283 -0.65 1.27 8.04
CA ALA A 283 -2.06 0.97 7.82
C ALA A 283 -2.95 2.20 8.02
N VAL A 284 -2.73 2.95 9.10
CA VAL A 284 -3.42 4.21 9.39
C VAL A 284 -3.17 5.22 8.28
N GLY A 285 -1.91 5.39 7.87
CA GLY A 285 -1.54 6.31 6.79
C GLY A 285 -2.17 5.96 5.44
N ALA A 286 -2.34 4.67 5.13
CA ALA A 286 -3.05 4.23 3.92
C ALA A 286 -4.58 4.43 4.01
N PHE A 287 -5.15 4.37 5.22
CA PHE A 287 -6.60 4.47 5.41
C PHE A 287 -7.12 5.91 5.45
N ILE A 288 -6.35 6.85 6.02
CA ILE A 288 -6.75 8.25 6.17
C ILE A 288 -7.19 8.88 4.84
N PRO A 289 -6.40 8.83 3.74
CA PRO A 289 -6.79 9.44 2.46
C PRO A 289 -8.08 8.86 1.90
N THR A 290 -8.35 7.57 2.14
CA THR A 290 -9.57 6.89 1.68
C THR A 290 -10.81 7.42 2.37
N ILE A 291 -10.73 7.69 3.68
CA ILE A 291 -11.82 8.34 4.43
C ILE A 291 -12.01 9.78 3.96
N THR A 292 -10.91 10.53 3.85
CA THR A 292 -10.99 11.97 3.54
C THR A 292 -11.41 12.24 2.10
N ASP A 293 -11.17 11.32 1.15
CA ASP A 293 -11.75 11.39 -0.20
C ASP A 293 -13.29 11.40 -0.16
N SER A 294 -13.88 10.61 0.74
CA SER A 294 -15.33 10.61 0.93
C SER A 294 -15.82 11.95 1.50
N LEU A 295 -15.02 12.61 2.35
CA LEU A 295 -15.32 13.94 2.89
C LEU A 295 -15.22 15.05 1.83
N ASN A 296 -14.32 14.92 0.86
CA ASN A 296 -14.22 15.82 -0.27
C ASN A 296 -15.55 15.91 -1.05
N ARG A 297 -16.27 14.78 -1.15
CA ARG A 297 -17.59 14.71 -1.82
C ARG A 297 -18.68 15.52 -1.12
N PHE A 298 -18.48 15.84 0.17
CA PHE A 298 -19.33 16.75 0.94
C PHE A 298 -18.86 18.21 0.88
N GLY A 299 -17.88 18.52 0.02
CA GLY A 299 -17.37 19.89 -0.20
C GLY A 299 -16.23 20.31 0.72
N SER A 300 -15.74 19.43 1.60
CA SER A 300 -14.63 19.76 2.51
C SER A 300 -13.27 19.45 1.88
N THR A 301 -12.73 20.43 1.15
CA THR A 301 -11.43 20.32 0.46
C THR A 301 -10.25 20.39 1.41
N GLU A 302 -10.36 21.17 2.49
CA GLU A 302 -9.29 21.31 3.47
C GLU A 302 -9.04 19.99 4.22
N LEU A 303 -10.10 19.29 4.62
CA LEU A 303 -9.98 17.97 5.26
C LEU A 303 -9.42 16.92 4.30
N PHE A 304 -9.76 17.02 3.01
CA PHE A 304 -9.16 16.18 1.97
C PHE A 304 -7.65 16.40 1.85
N GLN A 305 -7.22 17.66 1.77
CA GLN A 305 -5.80 18.00 1.68
C GLN A 305 -5.03 17.63 2.96
N ALA A 306 -5.60 17.89 4.14
CA ALA A 306 -5.04 17.48 5.41
C ALA A 306 -4.95 15.94 5.51
N GLY A 307 -5.96 15.22 5.02
CA GLY A 307 -5.97 13.76 4.98
C GLY A 307 -4.85 13.19 4.11
N LYS A 308 -4.61 13.79 2.93
CA LYS A 308 -3.47 13.41 2.08
C LYS A 308 -2.13 13.66 2.75
N PHE A 309 -1.96 14.80 3.43
CA PHE A 309 -0.74 15.11 4.17
C PHE A 309 -0.51 14.11 5.32
N LEU A 310 -1.52 13.92 6.16
CA LEU A 310 -1.47 12.99 7.30
C LEU A 310 -1.21 11.56 6.82
N GLY A 311 -1.84 11.14 5.71
CA GLY A 311 -1.59 9.83 5.12
C GLY A 311 -0.11 9.58 4.83
N VAL A 312 0.54 10.50 4.11
CA VAL A 312 1.98 10.41 3.81
C VAL A 312 2.82 10.51 5.08
N LEU A 313 2.45 11.37 6.04
CA LEU A 313 3.15 11.50 7.32
C LEU A 313 3.16 10.21 8.11
N PHE A 314 2.01 9.54 8.24
CA PHE A 314 1.90 8.25 8.93
C PHE A 314 2.62 7.13 8.19
N LEU A 315 2.56 7.10 6.84
CA LEU A 315 3.32 6.15 6.03
C LEU A 315 4.84 6.33 6.24
N PHE A 316 5.32 7.57 6.20
CA PHE A 316 6.74 7.87 6.37
C PHE A 316 7.20 7.61 7.81
N ALA A 317 6.41 8.00 8.82
CA ALA A 317 6.71 7.70 10.22
C ALA A 317 6.77 6.19 10.47
N GLY A 318 5.83 5.41 9.93
CA GLY A 318 5.85 3.96 10.03
C GLY A 318 7.07 3.33 9.35
N PHE A 319 7.50 3.88 8.22
CA PHE A 319 8.74 3.49 7.56
C PHE A 319 9.99 3.82 8.40
N LEU A 320 10.07 5.01 8.97
CA LEU A 320 11.19 5.40 9.85
C LEU A 320 11.28 4.50 11.09
N VAL A 321 10.16 4.21 11.74
CA VAL A 321 10.10 3.26 12.87
C VAL A 321 10.57 1.87 12.44
N SER A 322 10.25 1.46 11.20
CA SER A 322 10.77 0.20 10.65
C SER A 322 12.28 0.24 10.39
N ILE A 323 12.88 1.40 10.09
CA ILE A 323 14.32 1.56 9.86
C ILE A 323 15.11 1.76 11.15
N GLU A 324 14.60 2.49 12.13
CA GLU A 324 15.33 2.79 13.39
C GLU A 324 15.73 1.53 14.16
N VAL A 325 15.07 0.40 13.89
CA VAL A 325 15.44 -0.92 14.42
C VAL A 325 16.61 -1.56 13.66
N PHE A 326 16.82 -1.18 12.42
CA PHE A 326 18.06 -1.36 11.66
C PHE A 326 18.93 -0.10 11.79
N ARG A 327 19.43 0.18 13.01
CA ARG A 327 20.20 1.37 13.43
C ARG A 327 21.31 1.88 12.47
N GLU A 328 20.95 2.50 11.35
CA GLU A 328 21.84 3.30 10.53
C GLU A 328 21.05 4.49 9.97
N ILE A 329 20.96 5.58 10.73
CA ILE A 329 20.55 6.87 10.14
C ILE A 329 21.73 7.31 9.27
N ARG A 330 21.52 7.37 7.96
CA ARG A 330 22.53 7.67 6.94
C ARG A 330 22.05 8.83 6.08
N ILE A 331 22.98 9.63 5.57
CA ILE A 331 22.64 10.67 4.58
C ILE A 331 22.31 9.98 3.25
N PRO A 332 21.12 10.19 2.66
CA PRO A 332 20.70 9.53 1.42
C PRO A 332 21.77 9.60 0.34
N PHE A 333 21.97 8.48 -0.36
CA PHE A 333 22.92 8.30 -1.47
C PHE A 333 24.41 8.37 -1.11
N THR A 334 24.77 8.58 0.16
CA THR A 334 26.16 8.60 0.65
C THR A 334 26.48 7.39 1.53
N ALA A 335 27.76 7.09 1.76
CA ALA A 335 28.18 6.07 2.73
C ALA A 335 28.24 6.60 4.19
N ILE A 336 27.81 7.85 4.43
CA ILE A 336 28.01 8.55 5.70
C ILE A 336 26.88 8.17 6.68
N GLN A 337 27.19 7.29 7.63
CA GLN A 337 26.32 6.97 8.77
C GLN A 337 26.42 8.09 9.83
N LEU A 338 25.28 8.73 10.15
CA LEU A 338 25.16 9.75 11.19
C LEU A 338 24.99 9.14 12.61
N SER A 339 24.61 7.86 12.70
CA SER A 339 24.41 7.15 13.97
C SER A 339 25.33 5.93 14.06
N ARG A 340 26.24 5.91 15.05
CA ARG A 340 26.97 4.70 15.44
C ARG A 340 26.06 3.82 16.32
N PRO A 341 26.08 2.49 16.18
CA PRO A 341 25.41 1.64 17.15
C PRO A 341 26.00 1.91 18.53
N ARG A 342 25.16 2.23 19.51
CA ARG A 342 25.53 2.17 20.93
C ARG A 342 26.02 0.75 21.18
N ARG A 343 27.34 0.53 21.16
CA ARG A 343 27.97 -0.67 21.70
C ARG A 343 27.34 -0.87 23.07
N GLU A 344 26.70 -2.02 23.29
CA GLU A 344 26.43 -2.44 24.65
C GLU A 344 27.75 -2.31 25.40
N SER A 345 27.73 -1.54 26.50
CA SER A 345 28.94 -1.26 27.26
C SER A 345 29.57 -2.61 27.63
N ALA A 346 30.90 -2.72 27.50
CA ALA A 346 31.62 -3.92 27.92
C ALA A 346 31.38 -4.32 29.39
N SER A 347 30.77 -3.41 30.18
CA SER A 347 30.23 -3.70 31.52
C SER A 347 28.95 -4.54 31.50
N ALA A 348 28.01 -4.31 30.57
CA ALA A 348 26.76 -5.05 30.44
C ALA A 348 27.01 -6.50 29.96
N ILE A 349 27.95 -6.69 29.04
CA ILE A 349 28.38 -8.03 28.59
C ILE A 349 29.08 -8.78 29.72
N ARG A 350 29.92 -8.10 30.51
CA ARG A 350 30.58 -8.70 31.69
C ARG A 350 29.58 -9.11 32.77
N LEU A 351 28.57 -8.28 33.06
CA LEU A 351 27.49 -8.60 34.00
C LEU A 351 26.64 -9.78 33.55
N ALA A 352 26.29 -9.85 32.26
CA ALA A 352 25.53 -10.98 31.71
C ALA A 352 26.35 -12.28 31.67
N THR A 353 27.66 -12.19 31.50
CA THR A 353 28.57 -13.35 31.52
C THR A 353 28.83 -13.83 32.95
N SER A 354 28.95 -12.92 33.92
CA SER A 354 29.11 -13.28 35.34
C SER A 354 27.85 -13.93 35.92
N GLN A 355 26.65 -13.48 35.51
CA GLN A 355 25.39 -14.11 35.93
C GLN A 355 25.23 -15.54 35.41
N ARG A 356 25.69 -15.83 34.18
CA ARG A 356 25.67 -17.20 33.62
C ARG A 356 26.68 -18.15 34.26
N LEU A 357 27.76 -17.63 34.86
CA LEU A 357 28.77 -18.45 35.54
C LEU A 357 28.39 -18.75 37.00
N SER A 358 27.50 -17.93 37.62
CA SER A 358 26.96 -18.21 38.96
C SER A 358 25.81 -19.21 38.97
N GLU A 359 25.14 -19.41 37.83
CA GLU A 359 24.14 -20.48 37.64
C GLU A 359 24.87 -21.73 37.15
N GLY A 360 25.47 -22.49 38.08
CA GLY A 360 26.14 -23.76 37.77
C GLY A 360 25.18 -24.79 37.13
N PRO A 361 25.71 -25.81 36.44
CA PRO A 361 24.88 -26.80 35.74
C PRO A 361 24.00 -27.53 36.76
N THR A 362 22.68 -27.48 36.55
CA THR A 362 21.75 -28.38 37.24
C THR A 362 22.02 -29.80 36.75
N GLU A 363 22.68 -30.57 37.60
CA GLU A 363 23.02 -31.97 37.40
C GLU A 363 21.71 -32.78 37.22
N VAL A 364 21.43 -33.21 35.99
CA VAL A 364 20.36 -34.18 35.71
C VAL A 364 20.95 -35.56 35.99
N ALA A 365 20.60 -36.12 37.15
CA ALA A 365 20.97 -37.48 37.53
C ALA A 365 20.35 -38.51 36.56
N PRO A 366 21.09 -39.56 36.16
CA PRO A 366 20.53 -40.67 35.39
C PRO A 366 20.04 -41.78 36.32
N GLY A 367 18.77 -42.15 36.19
CA GLY A 367 18.13 -43.31 36.82
C GLY A 367 16.65 -43.30 36.43
N SER A 368 15.98 -44.39 36.11
CA SER A 368 16.23 -45.83 36.21
C SER A 368 15.15 -46.54 35.41
#